data_AF-A0AAP5HC57-F1
#
_entry.id   AF-A0AAP5HC57-F1
#
_cell.length_a   1.000
_cell.length_b   1.000
_cell.length_c   1.000
_cell.angle_alpha   90.00
_cell.angle_beta   90.00
_cell.angle_gamma   90.00
#
_symmetry.space_group_name_H-M   'P 1'
#
loop_
_entity.id
_entity.type
_entity.pdbx_description
1 polymer ?
#
loop_
_entity_poly.entity_id
_entity_poly.type
_entity_poly.pdbx_seq_one_letter_code
_entity_poly.pdbx_strand_id
1 'polypeptide(L)'
;MDGAAFKKALVSLGHTQSSFAREYRLPVRTVQNWAKDGPPDHMDLILSVLLRQKIEAPSSLQWSSSEAAMLDAARAFDVTLRTVLLRATKAGWPKDVAVAGFLAWSTMQVADKG
;
A
#
# COMPACT_ATOMS: atom_id res chain seq x y z
N MET A 1 -5.72 3.20 -18.32
CA MET A 1 -6.98 3.02 -17.57
C MET A 1 -7.94 4.13 -17.98
N ASP A 2 -9.25 3.88 -18.04
CA ASP A 2 -10.23 4.94 -18.30
C ASP A 2 -10.60 5.72 -17.02
N GLY A 3 -11.40 6.79 -17.15
CA GLY A 3 -11.80 7.61 -16.01
C GLY A 3 -12.63 6.86 -14.96
N ALA A 4 -13.41 5.85 -15.36
CA ALA A 4 -14.18 5.03 -14.44
C ALA A 4 -13.29 4.09 -13.62
N ALA A 5 -12.31 3.45 -14.28
CA ALA A 5 -11.29 2.65 -13.64
C ALA A 5 -10.43 3.50 -12.70
N PHE A 6 -10.10 4.74 -13.08
CA PHE A 6 -9.37 5.67 -12.22
C PHE A 6 -10.13 6.00 -10.94
N LYS A 7 -11.43 6.30 -11.03
CA LYS A 7 -12.27 6.51 -9.84
C LYS A 7 -12.29 5.29 -8.92
N LYS A 8 -12.42 4.09 -9.48
CA LYS A 8 -12.36 2.84 -8.69
C LYS A 8 -11.01 2.68 -8.01
N ALA A 9 -9.92 2.95 -8.70
CA ALA A 9 -8.58 2.90 -8.14
C ALA A 9 -8.41 3.86 -6.94
N LEU A 10 -8.89 5.10 -7.06
CA LEU A 10 -8.86 6.05 -5.93
C LEU A 10 -9.62 5.53 -4.72
N VAL A 11 -10.83 5.00 -4.91
CA VAL A 11 -11.63 4.41 -3.83
C VAL A 11 -10.89 3.23 -3.20
N SER A 12 -10.34 2.33 -4.02
CA SER A 12 -9.54 1.20 -3.54
C SER A 12 -8.35 1.65 -2.71
N LEU A 13 -7.68 2.74 -3.09
CA LEU A 13 -6.54 3.32 -2.35
C LEU A 13 -6.97 4.18 -1.14
N GLY A 14 -8.28 4.33 -0.88
CA GLY A 14 -8.77 5.12 0.25
C GLY A 14 -8.75 6.64 0.00
N HIS A 15 -8.73 7.08 -1.26
CA HIS A 15 -8.71 8.49 -1.62
C HIS A 15 -10.01 8.98 -2.25
N THR A 16 -10.32 10.24 -1.94
CA THR A 16 -11.13 11.11 -2.79
C THR A 16 -10.22 11.78 -3.83
N GLN A 17 -10.79 12.38 -4.88
CA GLN A 17 -10.00 13.16 -5.83
C GLN A 17 -9.22 14.29 -5.14
N SER A 18 -9.84 14.96 -4.17
CA SER A 18 -9.22 16.06 -3.41
C SER A 18 -8.11 15.59 -2.48
N SER A 19 -8.28 14.45 -1.79
CA SER A 19 -7.23 13.92 -0.91
C SER A 19 -6.06 13.35 -1.71
N PHE A 20 -6.33 12.66 -2.83
CA PHE A 20 -5.29 12.22 -3.76
C PHE A 20 -4.49 13.41 -4.32
N ALA A 21 -5.18 14.46 -4.79
CA ALA A 21 -4.52 15.67 -5.27
C ALA A 21 -3.61 16.30 -4.21
N ARG A 22 -4.07 16.36 -2.95
CA ARG A 22 -3.29 16.91 -1.85
C ARG A 22 -2.05 16.08 -1.54
N GLU A 23 -2.20 14.76 -1.42
CA GLU A 23 -1.12 13.85 -1.04
C GLU A 23 0.02 13.87 -2.05
N TYR A 24 -0.31 13.81 -3.35
CA TYR A 24 0.65 13.78 -4.43
C TYR A 24 0.99 15.18 -4.97
N ARG A 25 0.55 16.25 -4.29
CA ARG A 25 0.79 17.66 -4.65
C ARG A 25 0.41 17.98 -6.11
N LEU A 26 -0.71 17.44 -6.57
CA LEU A 26 -1.27 17.67 -7.90
C LEU A 26 -2.37 18.75 -7.85
N PRO A 27 -2.56 19.54 -8.92
CA PRO A 27 -3.73 20.40 -9.03
C PRO A 27 -5.02 19.57 -9.02
N VAL A 28 -5.99 19.95 -8.18
CA VAL A 28 -7.29 19.24 -8.08
C VAL A 28 -7.98 19.12 -9.43
N ARG A 29 -7.91 20.16 -10.26
CA ARG A 29 -8.50 20.17 -11.61
C ARG A 29 -7.89 19.11 -12.52
N THR A 30 -6.59 18.83 -12.40
CA THR A 30 -5.91 17.76 -13.15
C THR A 30 -6.49 16.40 -12.78
N VAL A 31 -6.65 16.13 -11.47
CA VAL A 31 -7.22 14.88 -10.97
C VAL A 31 -8.70 14.73 -11.37
N GLN A 32 -9.46 15.82 -11.37
CA GLN A 32 -10.85 15.84 -11.85
C GLN A 32 -10.94 15.53 -13.35
N ASN A 33 -10.03 16.06 -14.17
CA ASN A 33 -9.96 15.73 -15.59
C ASN A 33 -9.64 14.24 -15.79
N TRP A 34 -8.70 13.68 -15.03
CA TRP A 34 -8.40 12.24 -15.10
C TRP A 34 -9.59 11.37 -14.69
N ALA A 35 -10.40 11.82 -13.73
CA ALA A 35 -11.64 11.15 -13.35
C ALA A 35 -12.72 11.19 -14.44
N LYS A 36 -12.62 12.10 -15.41
CA LYS A 36 -13.50 12.15 -16.58
C LYS A 36 -12.94 11.33 -17.73
N ASP A 37 -11.69 11.60 -18.11
CA ASP A 37 -11.13 11.16 -19.40
C ASP A 37 -10.08 10.04 -19.26
N GLY A 38 -9.66 9.74 -18.02
CA GLY A 38 -8.55 8.83 -17.72
C GLY A 38 -7.24 9.59 -17.40
N PRO A 39 -6.37 9.05 -16.55
CA PRO A 39 -5.05 9.60 -16.31
C PRO A 39 -4.10 9.28 -17.47
N PRO A 40 -3.00 10.02 -17.63
CA PRO A 40 -1.96 9.69 -18.59
C PRO A 40 -1.29 8.35 -18.25
N ASP A 41 -0.71 7.67 -19.24
CA ASP A 41 -0.20 6.30 -19.12
C ASP A 41 0.81 6.10 -17.98
N HIS A 42 1.70 7.07 -17.75
CA HIS A 42 2.66 6.99 -16.65
C HIS A 42 1.97 6.99 -15.27
N MET A 43 0.87 7.73 -15.12
CA MET A 43 0.08 7.73 -13.89
C MET A 43 -0.72 6.44 -13.74
N ASP A 44 -1.23 5.88 -14.84
CA ASP A 44 -1.85 4.55 -14.81
C ASP A 44 -0.87 3.47 -14.31
N LEU A 45 0.37 3.49 -14.82
CA LEU A 45 1.43 2.60 -14.36
C LEU A 45 1.71 2.77 -12.86
N ILE A 46 1.82 4.01 -12.39
CA ILE A 46 2.05 4.32 -10.96
C ILE A 46 0.89 3.80 -10.12
N LEU A 47 -0.36 4.10 -10.48
CA LEU A 47 -1.56 3.67 -9.76
C LEU A 47 -1.68 2.14 -9.72
N SER A 48 -1.35 1.47 -10.82
CA SER A 48 -1.31 0.02 -10.90
C SER A 48 -0.24 -0.59 -9.97
N VAL A 49 0.87 0.10 -9.73
CA VAL A 49 1.86 -0.31 -8.72
C VAL A 49 1.34 -0.08 -7.32
N LEU A 50 0.72 1.07 -7.04
CA LEU A 50 0.13 1.39 -5.74
C LEU A 50 -0.97 0.39 -5.37
N LEU A 51 -1.86 0.06 -6.30
CA LEU A 51 -2.92 -0.92 -6.10
C LEU A 51 -2.39 -2.31 -5.76
N ARG A 52 -1.29 -2.74 -6.40
CA ARG A 52 -0.66 -4.04 -6.09
C ARG A 52 0.04 -4.07 -4.74
N GLN A 53 0.45 -2.91 -4.21
CA GLN A 53 1.14 -2.79 -2.92
C GLN A 53 0.18 -2.40 -1.78
N LYS A 54 -1.10 -2.24 -2.09
CA LYS A 54 -2.12 -1.93 -1.09
C LYS A 54 -2.23 -3.10 -0.12
N ILE A 55 -2.21 -2.77 1.17
CA ILE A 55 -2.62 -3.68 2.23
C ILE A 55 -4.14 -3.62 2.31
N GLU A 56 -4.81 -4.75 2.09
CA GLU A 56 -6.27 -4.83 2.21
C GLU A 56 -6.70 -4.71 3.68
N ALA A 57 -7.82 -4.03 3.90
CA ALA A 57 -8.45 -4.05 5.20
C ALA A 57 -8.94 -5.49 5.49
N PRO A 58 -8.87 -5.95 6.74
CA PRO A 58 -9.38 -7.27 7.08
C PRO A 58 -10.88 -7.33 6.79
N SER A 59 -11.35 -8.48 6.30
CA SER A 59 -12.79 -8.68 6.00
C SER A 59 -13.65 -8.73 7.27
N SER A 60 -13.04 -8.96 8.43
CA SER A 60 -13.66 -9.02 9.75
C SER A 60 -12.65 -8.62 10.82
N LEU A 61 -13.12 -8.06 11.93
CA LEU A 61 -12.32 -7.88 13.16
C LEU A 61 -12.58 -8.98 14.20
N GLN A 62 -13.29 -10.04 13.79
CA GLN A 62 -13.58 -11.21 14.60
C GLN A 62 -12.84 -12.40 14.00
N TRP A 63 -11.91 -12.96 14.79
CA TRP A 63 -11.15 -14.15 14.44
C TRP A 63 -11.40 -15.25 15.48
N SER A 64 -11.28 -16.52 15.07
CA SER A 64 -11.47 -17.67 15.95
C SER A 64 -10.33 -17.84 16.97
N SER A 65 -9.17 -17.24 16.72
CA SER A 65 -8.02 -17.25 17.62
C SER A 65 -7.06 -16.09 17.29
N SER A 66 -6.13 -15.82 18.20
CA SER A 66 -5.05 -14.85 17.94
C SER A 66 -4.11 -15.30 16.82
N GLU A 67 -3.89 -16.62 16.67
CA GLU A 67 -3.09 -17.17 15.59
C GLU A 67 -3.76 -16.95 14.23
N ALA A 68 -5.08 -17.13 14.15
CA ALA A 68 -5.84 -16.86 12.93
C ALA A 68 -5.76 -15.37 12.54
N ALA A 69 -5.87 -14.46 13.51
CA ALA A 69 -5.69 -13.02 13.27
C ALA A 69 -4.28 -12.69 12.75
N MET A 70 -3.25 -13.30 13.34
CA MET A 70 -1.86 -13.11 12.91
C MET A 70 -1.62 -13.61 11.49
N LEU A 71 -2.12 -14.80 11.13
CA LEU A 71 -1.97 -15.38 9.79
C LEU A 71 -2.70 -14.56 8.73
N ASP A 72 -3.89 -14.03 9.07
CA ASP A 72 -4.65 -13.15 8.19
C ASP A 72 -3.89 -11.84 7.92
N ALA A 73 -3.39 -11.19 8.98
CA ALA A 73 -2.54 -10.00 8.86
C ALA A 73 -1.26 -10.27 8.04
N ALA A 74 -0.57 -11.39 8.31
CA ALA A 74 0.63 -11.78 7.57
C ALA A 74 0.36 -11.96 6.08
N ARG A 75 -0.79 -12.55 5.72
CA ARG A 75 -1.22 -12.69 4.31
C ARG A 75 -1.47 -11.33 3.67
N ALA A 76 -2.15 -10.42 4.37
CA ALA A 76 -2.40 -9.07 3.88
C ALA A 76 -1.11 -8.26 3.65
N PHE A 77 -0.05 -8.52 4.44
CA PHE A 77 1.23 -7.82 4.33
C PHE A 77 2.22 -8.44 3.34
N ASP A 78 2.03 -9.70 2.91
CA ASP A 78 3.05 -10.50 2.21
C ASP A 78 3.61 -9.80 0.96
N VAL A 79 2.75 -9.26 0.09
CA VAL A 79 3.20 -8.58 -1.15
C VAL A 79 4.06 -7.36 -0.84
N THR A 80 3.66 -6.55 0.14
CA THR A 80 4.35 -5.33 0.53
C THR A 80 5.68 -5.65 1.19
N LEU A 81 5.70 -6.59 2.14
CA LEU A 81 6.93 -6.99 2.84
C LEU A 81 7.93 -7.68 1.90
N ARG A 82 7.46 -8.48 0.93
CA ARG A 82 8.34 -9.02 -0.13
C ARG A 82 8.97 -7.93 -0.97
N THR A 83 8.21 -6.88 -1.28
CA THR A 83 8.73 -5.74 -2.04
C THR A 83 9.80 -4.98 -1.25
N VAL A 84 9.58 -4.76 0.05
CA VAL A 84 10.58 -4.15 0.95
C VAL A 84 11.83 -5.02 1.02
N LEU A 85 11.68 -6.32 1.22
CA LEU A 85 12.81 -7.26 1.29
C LEU A 85 13.61 -7.29 -0.03
N LEU A 86 12.92 -7.29 -1.18
CA LEU A 86 13.57 -7.21 -2.49
C LEU A 86 14.35 -5.90 -2.69
N ARG A 87 13.81 -4.77 -2.22
CA ARG A 87 14.50 -3.47 -2.29
C ARG A 87 15.74 -3.46 -1.39
N ALA A 88 15.63 -4.03 -0.18
CA ALA A 88 16.75 -4.14 0.74
C ALA A 88 17.89 -4.99 0.14
N THR A 89 17.57 -6.16 -0.43
CA THR A 89 18.59 -7.03 -1.06
C THR A 89 19.22 -6.39 -2.29
N LYS A 90 18.44 -5.65 -3.10
CA LYS A 90 18.98 -4.86 -4.22
C LYS A 90 19.89 -3.71 -3.76
N ALA A 91 19.67 -3.17 -2.57
CA ALA A 91 20.55 -2.19 -1.96
C ALA A 91 21.82 -2.80 -1.33
N GLY A 92 22.00 -4.12 -1.41
CA GLY A 92 23.20 -4.83 -0.96
C GLY A 92 23.09 -5.47 0.43
N TRP A 93 21.93 -5.39 1.09
CA TRP A 93 21.75 -6.02 2.39
C TRP A 93 21.57 -7.54 2.25
N PRO A 94 22.29 -8.36 3.03
CA PRO A 94 21.97 -9.78 3.18
C PRO A 94 20.52 -9.96 3.64
N LYS A 95 19.84 -10.98 3.10
CA LYS A 95 18.40 -11.19 3.33
C LYS A 95 18.08 -11.40 4.81
N ASP A 96 18.89 -12.20 5.50
CA ASP A 96 18.81 -12.47 6.93
C ASP A 96 19.01 -11.21 7.77
N VAL A 97 19.99 -10.36 7.42
CA VAL A 97 20.21 -9.06 8.08
C VAL A 97 19.01 -8.13 7.87
N ALA A 98 18.46 -8.06 6.66
CA ALA A 98 17.27 -7.24 6.37
C ALA A 98 16.03 -7.71 7.16
N VAL A 99 15.84 -9.03 7.27
CA VAL A 99 14.75 -9.62 8.08
C VAL A 99 14.97 -9.32 9.57
N ALA A 100 16.19 -9.47 10.09
CA ALA A 100 16.51 -9.15 11.47
C ALA A 100 16.26 -7.67 11.80
N GLY A 101 16.64 -6.75 10.90
CA GLY A 101 16.34 -5.33 11.05
C GLY A 101 14.84 -5.02 11.06
N PHE A 102 14.07 -5.67 10.19
CA PHE A 102 12.60 -5.54 10.20
C PHE A 102 11.98 -6.05 11.50
N LEU A 103 12.45 -7.18 12.04
CA LEU A 103 11.98 -7.72 13.32
C LEU A 103 12.29 -6.76 14.47
N ALA A 104 13.52 -6.25 14.54
CA ALA A 104 13.93 -5.28 15.56
C ALA A 104 13.05 -4.01 15.52
N TRP A 105 12.85 -3.44 14.33
CA TRP A 105 11.96 -2.29 14.15
C TRP A 105 10.51 -2.61 14.57
N SER A 106 9.98 -3.77 14.19
CA SER A 106 8.61 -4.18 14.53
C SER A 106 8.42 -4.31 16.04
N THR A 107 9.41 -4.85 16.75
CA THR A 107 9.39 -4.92 18.23
C THR A 107 9.36 -3.52 18.86
N MET A 108 10.10 -2.55 18.30
CA MET A 108 10.06 -1.16 18.78
C MET A 108 8.67 -0.53 18.62
N GLN A 109 7.96 -0.79 17.51
CA GLN A 109 6.61 -0.27 17.31
C GLN A 109 5.57 -0.82 18.31
N VAL A 110 5.80 -2.04 18.82
CA VAL A 110 4.96 -2.63 19.87
C VAL A 110 5.31 -2.04 21.24
N ALA A 111 6.59 -1.77 21.48
CA ALA A 111 7.09 -1.20 22.74
C ALA A 111 6.75 0.30 22.89
N ASP A 112 6.72 1.06 21.79
CA ASP A 112 6.33 2.49 21.75
C ASP A 112 4.83 2.73 21.95
N LYS A 113 4.06 1.71 22.35
CA LYS A 113 2.73 1.90 22.94
C LYS A 113 2.88 2.37 24.39
N GLY A 114 3.38 3.59 24.57
CA GLY A 114 3.41 4.38 25.81
C GLY A 114 2.68 5.70 25.63
#